data_AF-A0A8S9RA46-F1
#
_entry.id   AF-A0A8S9RA46-F1
#
_cell.length_a   1.000
_cell.length_b   1.000
_cell.length_c   1.000
_cell.angle_alpha   90.00
_cell.angle_beta   90.00
_cell.angle_gamma   90.00
#
_symmetry.space_group_name_H-M   'P 1'
#
loop_
_entity.id
_entity.type
_entity.pdbx_description
1 polymer ?
#
loop_
_entity_poly.entity_id
_entity_poly.type
_entity_poly.pdbx_seq_one_letter_code
_entity_poly.pdbx_strand_id
1 'polypeptide(L)'
;MHRVFPTWSMPILESVASIGLLFFLFLVGLELDLSSIRRSGKRAFGIAAAGITLPFLAGAGIAFVIRNTLYTAADRPGYAEFLVFMGVALSITAFPVLARILAELKLLTTRVGETAMAAAAFNDVAAWILIA
;
A
#
# COMPACT_ATOMS: atom_id res chain seq x y z
N MET A 1 -19.20 -16.09 4.01
CA MET A 1 -19.68 -14.74 3.61
C MET A 1 -21.17 -14.75 3.29
N HIS A 2 -21.70 -15.59 2.38
CA HIS A 2 -23.14 -15.60 2.00
C HIS A 2 -24.16 -15.89 3.11
N ARG A 3 -23.75 -16.45 4.26
CA ARG A 3 -24.63 -16.64 5.42
C ARG A 3 -24.73 -15.41 6.34
N VAL A 4 -23.80 -14.46 6.22
CA VAL A 4 -23.71 -13.28 7.10
C VAL A 4 -24.01 -11.99 6.34
N PHE A 5 -23.53 -11.88 5.09
CA PHE A 5 -23.83 -10.78 4.18
C PHE A 5 -24.40 -11.33 2.88
N PRO A 6 -25.68 -11.07 2.57
CA PRO A 6 -26.27 -11.45 1.30
C PRO A 6 -25.69 -10.60 0.16
N THR A 7 -25.61 -11.16 -1.05
CA THR A 7 -24.96 -10.50 -2.20
C THR A 7 -25.62 -9.18 -2.59
N TRP A 8 -26.92 -9.01 -2.33
CA TRP A 8 -27.65 -7.77 -2.60
C TRP A 8 -27.23 -6.61 -1.68
N SER A 9 -26.67 -6.88 -0.49
CA SER A 9 -26.22 -5.83 0.43
C SER A 9 -24.77 -5.40 0.18
N MET A 10 -23.99 -6.15 -0.61
CA MET A 10 -22.58 -5.86 -0.88
C MET A 10 -22.37 -4.47 -1.50
N PRO A 11 -23.13 -4.03 -2.53
CA PRO A 11 -22.92 -2.72 -3.14
C PRO A 11 -23.20 -1.56 -2.17
N ILE A 12 -24.20 -1.73 -1.30
CA ILE A 12 -24.56 -0.74 -0.27
C ILE A 12 -23.45 -0.66 0.77
N LEU A 13 -22.95 -1.81 1.23
CA LEU A 13 -21.87 -1.87 2.21
C LEU A 13 -20.57 -1.27 1.67
N GLU A 14 -20.21 -1.57 0.42
CA GLU A 14 -19.05 -0.98 -0.26
C GLU A 14 -19.17 0.53 -0.40
N SER A 15 -20.36 1.03 -0.76
CA SER A 15 -20.60 2.47 -0.90
C SER A 15 -20.44 3.19 0.45
N VAL A 16 -21.07 2.67 1.51
CA VAL A 16 -20.97 3.23 2.86
C VAL A 16 -19.54 3.14 3.39
N ALA A 17 -18.85 2.01 3.17
CA ALA A 17 -17.46 1.83 3.57
C ALA A 17 -16.53 2.81 2.87
N SER A 18 -16.75 3.06 1.57
CA SER A 18 -15.97 4.02 0.78
C SER A 18 -16.15 5.44 1.29
N ILE A 19 -17.38 5.84 1.58
CA ILE A 19 -17.68 7.15 2.19
C ILE A 19 -17.03 7.27 3.56
N GLY A 20 -17.15 6.24 4.41
CA GLY A 20 -16.52 6.21 5.73
C GLY A 20 -15.00 6.30 5.66
N LEU A 21 -14.37 5.58 4.73
CA LEU A 21 -12.93 5.64 4.47
C LEU A 21 -12.49 7.04 4.02
N LEU A 22 -13.28 7.71 3.17
CA LEU A 22 -12.99 9.05 2.68
C LEU A 22 -13.03 10.07 3.83
N PHE A 23 -14.08 10.07 4.65
CA PHE A 23 -14.14 10.94 5.83
C PHE A 23 -13.04 10.63 6.84
N PHE A 24 -12.73 9.34 7.03
CA PHE A 24 -11.66 8.92 7.91
C PHE A 24 -10.29 9.45 7.44
N LEU A 25 -9.96 9.27 6.16
CA LEU A 25 -8.74 9.81 5.56
C LEU A 25 -8.67 11.34 5.62
N PHE A 26 -9.81 12.01 5.48
CA PHE A 26 -9.91 13.46 5.64
C PHE A 26 -9.60 13.91 7.07
N LEU A 27 -10.20 13.27 8.08
CA LEU A 27 -9.93 13.56 9.49
C LEU A 27 -8.47 13.33 9.86
N VAL A 28 -7.90 12.21 9.43
CA VAL A 28 -6.46 11.95 9.55
C VAL A 28 -5.67 13.07 8.90
N GLY A 29 -6.02 13.46 7.67
CA GLY A 29 -5.37 14.55 6.94
C GLY A 29 -5.38 15.88 7.69
N LEU A 30 -6.45 16.19 8.44
CA LEU A 30 -6.55 17.38 9.29
C LEU A 30 -5.67 17.30 10.55
N GLU A 31 -5.40 16.10 11.06
CA GLU A 31 -4.54 15.87 12.23
C GLU A 31 -3.05 15.85 11.88
N LEU A 32 -2.71 15.67 10.59
CA LEU A 32 -1.34 15.63 10.10
C LEU A 32 -0.72 17.03 9.94
N ASP A 33 0.46 17.21 10.52
CA ASP A 33 1.31 18.37 10.23
C ASP A 33 2.13 18.13 8.94
N LEU A 34 1.63 18.68 7.82
CA LEU A 34 2.28 18.62 6.51
C LEU A 34 3.68 19.26 6.48
N SER A 35 3.92 20.29 7.30
CA SER A 35 5.24 20.94 7.41
C SER A 35 6.26 19.96 8.02
N SER A 36 5.84 19.24 9.05
CA SER A 36 6.71 18.27 9.72
C SER A 36 6.99 17.04 8.83
N ILE A 37 5.99 16.54 8.12
CA ILE A 37 6.13 15.49 7.09
C ILE A 37 7.16 15.91 6.02
N ARG A 38 7.06 17.14 5.51
CA ARG A 38 7.98 17.65 4.48
C ARG A 38 9.42 17.74 4.99
N ARG A 39 9.63 18.12 6.25
CA ARG A 39 10.95 18.19 6.88
C ARG A 39 11.58 16.80 7.06
N SER A 40 10.77 15.81 7.39
CA SER A 40 11.17 14.40 7.56
C SER A 40 11.31 13.65 6.22
N GLY A 41 10.81 14.23 5.13
CA GLY A 41 10.70 13.60 3.81
C GLY A 41 11.99 13.00 3.26
N LYS A 42 13.17 13.63 3.47
CA LYS A 42 14.44 13.09 2.97
C LYS A 42 14.82 11.75 3.62
N ARG A 43 14.59 11.60 4.93
CA ARG A 43 14.85 10.35 5.65
C ARG A 43 13.78 9.31 5.33
N ALA A 44 12.53 9.76 5.29
CA ALA A 44 11.39 8.93 4.94
C ALA A 44 11.50 8.34 3.53
N PHE A 45 12.04 9.09 2.56
CA PHE A 45 12.27 8.61 1.20
C PHE A 45 13.23 7.42 1.16
N GLY A 46 14.33 7.47 1.93
CA GLY A 46 15.27 6.33 2.01
C GLY A 46 14.62 5.08 2.61
N ILE A 47 13.79 5.25 3.64
CA ILE A 47 13.04 4.17 4.26
C ILE A 47 12.00 3.60 3.29
N ALA A 48 11.25 4.46 2.59
CA ALA A 48 10.28 4.05 1.59
C ALA A 48 10.95 3.31 0.43
N ALA A 49 12.05 3.84 -0.12
CA ALA A 49 12.78 3.21 -1.22
C ALA A 49 13.32 1.84 -0.83
N ALA A 50 13.93 1.71 0.35
CA ALA A 50 14.39 0.42 0.87
C ALA A 50 13.22 -0.55 1.11
N GLY A 51 12.13 -0.02 1.69
CA GLY A 51 10.90 -0.74 2.00
C GLY A 51 10.11 -1.21 0.78
N ILE A 52 10.29 -0.58 -0.39
CA ILE A 52 9.71 -1.02 -1.66
C ILE A 52 10.66 -1.98 -2.38
N THR A 53 11.93 -1.58 -2.52
CA THR A 53 12.89 -2.31 -3.36
C THR A 53 13.12 -3.72 -2.84
N LEU A 54 13.23 -3.91 -1.53
CA LEU A 54 13.49 -5.22 -0.93
C LEU A 54 12.35 -6.23 -1.18
N PRO A 55 11.07 -5.94 -0.81
CA PRO A 55 9.96 -6.84 -1.13
C PRO A 55 9.68 -6.93 -2.62
N PHE A 56 10.02 -5.91 -3.42
CA PHE A 56 9.84 -5.98 -4.88
C PHE A 56 10.76 -7.03 -5.48
N LEU A 57 12.04 -7.00 -5.11
CA LEU A 57 13.01 -8.01 -5.54
C LEU A 57 12.64 -9.39 -5.01
N ALA A 58 12.16 -9.49 -3.77
CA ALA A 58 11.67 -10.75 -3.22
C ALA A 58 10.46 -11.28 -4.00
N GLY A 59 9.49 -10.41 -4.34
CA GLY A 59 8.30 -10.75 -5.11
C GLY A 59 8.63 -11.17 -6.54
N ALA A 60 9.57 -10.48 -7.19
CA ALA A 60 10.13 -10.88 -8.48
C ALA A 60 10.83 -12.24 -8.41
N GLY A 61 11.61 -12.49 -7.35
CA GLY A 61 12.25 -13.79 -7.11
C GLY A 61 11.23 -14.92 -6.91
N ILE A 62 10.17 -14.67 -6.13
CA ILE A 62 9.06 -15.60 -5.95
C ILE A 62 8.37 -15.88 -7.29
N ALA A 63 8.09 -14.85 -8.09
CA ALA A 63 7.51 -15.00 -9.42
C ALA A 63 8.39 -15.86 -10.35
N PHE A 64 9.72 -15.70 -10.28
CA PHE A 64 10.69 -16.51 -11.02
C PHE A 64 10.65 -17.98 -10.58
N VAL A 65 10.66 -18.26 -9.27
CA VAL A 65 10.61 -19.62 -8.72
C VAL A 65 9.28 -20.30 -9.06
N ILE A 66 8.14 -19.61 -8.88
CA ILE A 66 6.81 -20.14 -9.22
C ILE A 66 6.76 -20.53 -10.70
N ARG A 67 7.33 -19.70 -11.59
CA ARG A 67 7.42 -20.03 -13.01
C ARG A 67 8.25 -21.29 -13.25
N ASN A 68 9.45 -21.37 -12.68
CA ASN A 68 10.35 -22.49 -12.91
C ASN A 68 9.80 -23.82 -12.38
N THR A 69 9.02 -23.79 -11.30
CA THR A 69 8.52 -25.00 -10.63
C THR A 69 7.14 -25.43 -11.11
N LEU A 70 6.25 -24.50 -11.48
CA LEU A 70 4.85 -24.81 -11.81
C LEU A 70 4.48 -24.62 -13.29
N TYR A 71 5.26 -23.87 -14.07
CA TYR A 71 4.95 -23.54 -15.45
C TYR A 71 5.96 -24.18 -16.41
N THR A 72 5.72 -25.44 -16.77
CA THR A 72 6.40 -26.10 -17.89
C THR A 72 6.11 -25.33 -19.17
N ALA A 73 7.17 -24.82 -19.80
CA ALA A 73 7.23 -24.18 -21.11
C ALA A 73 5.97 -24.34 -22.01
N ALA A 74 5.15 -23.30 -22.10
CA ALA A 74 4.28 -23.04 -23.24
C ALA A 74 3.77 -21.58 -23.21
N ASP A 75 4.37 -20.74 -24.05
CA ASP A 75 3.80 -19.57 -24.73
C ASP A 75 2.62 -18.84 -24.09
N ARG A 76 2.91 -17.80 -23.29
CA ARG A 76 2.01 -16.64 -23.16
C ARG A 76 2.81 -15.32 -23.06
N PRO A 77 2.47 -14.28 -23.86
CA PRO A 77 2.97 -12.93 -23.63
C PRO A 77 2.47 -12.46 -22.26
N GLY A 78 3.32 -11.81 -21.46
CA GLY A 78 2.94 -11.39 -20.10
C GLY A 78 3.96 -11.62 -18.98
N TYR A 79 5.17 -12.14 -19.25
CA TYR A 79 6.11 -12.50 -18.17
C TYR A 79 6.61 -11.27 -17.40
N ALA A 80 6.92 -10.19 -18.11
CA ALA A 80 7.35 -8.96 -17.48
C ALA A 80 6.20 -8.36 -16.64
N GLU A 81 4.98 -8.42 -17.15
CA GLU A 81 3.76 -7.93 -16.51
C GLU A 81 3.44 -8.73 -15.25
N PHE A 82 3.56 -10.06 -15.28
CA PHE A 82 3.37 -10.91 -14.09
C PHE A 82 4.45 -10.66 -13.03
N LEU A 83 5.71 -10.52 -13.44
CA LEU A 83 6.83 -10.27 -12.53
C LEU A 83 6.70 -8.90 -11.87
N VAL A 84 6.40 -7.86 -12.66
CA VAL A 84 6.15 -6.51 -12.16
C VAL A 84 4.92 -6.51 -11.26
N PHE A 85 3.81 -7.13 -11.68
CA PHE A 85 2.60 -7.23 -10.86
C PHE A 85 2.87 -7.88 -9.50
N MET A 86 3.57 -9.02 -9.47
CA MET A 86 3.92 -9.71 -8.24
C MET A 86 4.88 -8.89 -7.36
N GLY A 87 5.87 -8.24 -7.96
CA GLY A 87 6.79 -7.35 -7.25
C GLY A 87 6.06 -6.15 -6.63
N VAL A 88 5.19 -5.49 -7.40
CA VAL A 88 4.39 -4.35 -6.95
C VAL A 88 3.40 -4.77 -5.86
N ALA A 89 2.63 -5.83 -6.08
CA ALA A 89 1.62 -6.32 -5.14
C ALA A 89 2.18 -6.67 -3.76
N LEU A 90 3.43 -7.15 -3.69
CA LEU A 90 4.08 -7.51 -2.43
C LEU A 90 4.82 -6.34 -1.76
N SER A 91 4.99 -5.20 -2.45
CA SER A 91 5.78 -4.06 -1.96
C SER A 91 4.95 -2.89 -1.46
N ILE A 92 3.70 -2.78 -1.94
CA ILE A 92 2.84 -1.66 -1.58
C ILE A 92 2.27 -1.87 -0.18
N THR A 93 2.31 -0.81 0.63
CA THR A 93 1.66 -0.76 1.95
C THR A 93 0.49 0.23 1.90
N ALA A 94 -0.62 -0.14 2.53
CA ALA A 94 -1.82 0.70 2.53
C ALA A 94 -1.65 1.89 3.50
N PHE A 95 -1.44 3.08 2.93
CA PHE A 95 -1.39 4.35 3.66
C PHE A 95 -2.57 4.55 4.64
N PRO A 96 -3.85 4.31 4.27
CA PRO A 96 -4.98 4.57 5.16
C PRO A 96 -4.95 3.73 6.44
N VAL A 97 -4.50 2.49 6.34
CA VAL A 97 -4.45 1.55 7.48
C VAL A 97 -3.35 1.98 8.45
N LEU A 98 -2.17 2.34 7.94
CA LEU A 98 -1.07 2.82 8.78
C LEU A 98 -1.46 4.11 9.51
N ALA A 99 -2.07 5.05 8.79
CA ALA A 99 -2.50 6.32 9.38
C ALA A 99 -3.52 6.12 10.49
N ARG A 100 -4.45 5.17 10.32
CA ARG A 100 -5.38 4.75 11.36
C ARG A 100 -4.71 4.19 12.59
N ILE A 101 -3.78 3.26 12.41
CA ILE A 101 -3.06 2.68 13.55
C ILE A 101 -2.31 3.77 14.33
N LEU A 102 -1.64 4.68 13.63
CA LEU A 102 -0.93 5.78 14.29
C LEU A 102 -1.87 6.78 14.97
N ALA A 103 -3.05 7.06 14.40
CA ALA A 103 -4.06 7.91 15.01
C ALA A 103 -4.62 7.29 16.29
N GLU A 104 -5.03 6.02 16.22
CA GLU A 104 -5.55 5.26 17.36
C GLU A 104 -4.52 5.14 18.49
N LEU A 105 -3.24 5.01 18.15
CA LEU A 105 -2.13 4.99 19.10
C LEU A 105 -1.67 6.38 19.57
N LYS A 106 -2.26 7.48 19.06
CA LYS A 106 -1.83 8.87 19.32
C LYS A 106 -0.36 9.14 18.99
N LEU A 107 0.17 8.46 17.97
CA LEU A 107 1.56 8.56 17.53
C LEU A 107 1.75 9.47 16.32
N LEU A 108 0.68 9.99 15.71
CA LEU A 108 0.73 10.80 14.47
C LEU A 108 1.68 12.00 14.56
N THR A 109 1.73 12.67 15.72
CA THR A 109 2.54 13.87 15.95
C THR A 109 3.94 13.57 16.49
N THR A 110 4.29 12.29 16.65
CA THR A 110 5.63 11.90 17.07
C THR A 110 6.58 11.85 15.87
N ARG A 111 7.89 12.00 16.10
CA ARG A 111 8.90 11.92 15.01
C ARG A 111 8.83 10.59 14.23
N VAL A 112 8.49 9.51 14.93
CA VAL A 112 8.32 8.18 14.31
C VAL A 112 7.07 8.15 13.45
N GLY A 113 5.94 8.68 13.95
CA GLY A 113 4.70 8.82 13.20
C GLY A 113 4.86 9.68 11.96
N GLU A 114 5.49 10.86 12.08
CA GLU A 114 5.76 11.76 10.95
C GLU A 114 6.62 11.09 9.87
N THR A 115 7.68 10.37 10.29
CA THR A 115 8.57 9.67 9.35
C THR A 115 7.84 8.51 8.67
N ALA A 116 7.03 7.75 9.41
CA ALA A 116 6.25 6.64 8.89
C ALA A 116 5.14 7.11 7.92
N MET A 117 4.44 8.20 8.26
CA MET A 117 3.42 8.82 7.41
C MET A 117 4.04 9.38 6.12
N ALA A 118 5.18 10.06 6.21
CA ALA A 118 5.91 10.53 5.05
C ALA A 118 6.34 9.36 4.14
N ALA A 119 6.88 8.28 4.71
CA ALA A 119 7.32 7.12 3.95
C ALA A 119 6.14 6.39 3.26
N ALA A 120 5.02 6.24 3.97
CA ALA A 120 3.81 5.64 3.42
C ALA A 120 3.17 6.49 2.33
N ALA A 121 3.19 7.83 2.44
CA ALA A 121 2.72 8.72 1.38
C ALA A 121 3.57 8.58 0.10
N PHE A 122 4.90 8.50 0.23
CA PHE A 122 5.76 8.21 -0.93
C PHE A 122 5.49 6.83 -1.52
N ASN A 123 5.24 5.82 -0.69
CA ASN A 123 4.91 4.48 -1.16
C ASN A 123 3.59 4.46 -1.95
N ASP A 124 2.57 5.15 -1.45
CA ASP A 124 1.28 5.25 -2.13
C ASP A 124 1.44 5.96 -3.48
N VAL A 125 2.13 7.10 -3.56
CA VAL A 125 2.40 7.76 -4.84
C VAL A 125 3.16 6.85 -5.82
N ALA A 126 4.17 6.11 -5.35
CA ALA A 126 4.90 5.16 -6.17
C ALA A 126 4.02 4.00 -6.67
N ALA A 127 3.13 3.49 -5.81
CA ALA A 127 2.17 2.45 -6.13
C ALA A 127 1.28 2.84 -7.32
N TRP A 128 0.71 4.05 -7.29
CA TRP A 128 -0.14 4.56 -8.36
C TRP A 128 0.63 4.69 -9.67
N ILE A 129 1.88 5.13 -9.64
CA ILE A 129 2.74 5.23 -10.84
C ILE A 129 3.08 3.84 -11.40
N LEU A 130 3.30 2.84 -10.54
CA LEU A 130 3.68 1.49 -10.94
C LEU A 130 2.49 0.63 -11.43
N ILE A 131 1.27 0.97 -10.99
CA ILE A 131 0.03 0.27 -11.39
C ILE A 131 -0.61 0.92 -12.63
N ALA A 132 -0.40 2.21 -12.86
CA ALA A 132 -0.90 2.95 -14.02
C ALA A 132 -0.16 2.58 -15.32
#